data_AF-A0A6I3CPD8-F1
#
_entry.id   AF-A0A6I3CPD8-F1
#
_cell.length_a   1.000
_cell.length_b   1.000
_cell.length_c   1.000
_cell.angle_alpha   90.00
_cell.angle_beta   90.00
_cell.angle_gamma   90.00
#
_symmetry.space_group_name_H-M   'P 1'
#
loop_
_entity.id
_entity.type
_entity.pdbx_description
1 polymer ?
#
loop_
_entity_poly.entity_id
_entity_poly.type
_entity_poly.pdbx_seq_one_letter_code
_entity_poly.pdbx_strand_id
1 'polypeptide(L)'
;MKRLISLILIVSFAASSNTYEASAAIKAGSTCKTKGETKVVASSKFTCTKTGKKLVWVLKISKPNPTPSNSPKTEEPSPTFPTSLANLKEYFEGIPYSAWSDVQKKLELNPLPKTSVSITYGSNTKARYSEDFTKEKVFLGSRVMSSFPQPSEVRFYEFNKLDVNWGKEEASKYVSPFKLGQSFSNQAELLCSGEDCDGAVTNYASGVGLVLVGVSTPINRYGDISRFKGQNDLHEYVHAVQGIIFAGKQTSPPPTLLPCWYSEGQPQAVSILTSSSSIKDYLNVRRGWMKDNRWMLPDMTSKSIETFLADNMKTPCPQSTNSLNYTVGYIALEALVSV
;
A
#
# COMPACT_ATOMS: atom_id res chain seq x y z
N MET A 1 82.23 -19.30 5.52
CA MET A 1 82.32 -19.16 4.05
C MET A 1 81.16 -19.95 3.47
N LYS A 2 80.15 -19.47 2.73
CA LYS A 2 79.92 -18.26 1.92
C LYS A 2 78.44 -17.87 2.04
N ARG A 3 78.19 -16.57 1.87
CA ARG A 3 76.89 -15.88 1.81
C ARG A 3 76.07 -16.30 0.58
N LEU A 4 74.74 -16.35 0.70
CA LEU A 4 73.78 -16.16 -0.40
C LEU A 4 72.43 -15.72 0.22
N ILE A 5 72.24 -14.42 0.44
CA ILE A 5 71.40 -13.49 -0.35
C ILE A 5 69.90 -13.81 -0.20
N SER A 6 69.28 -13.19 0.80
CA SER A 6 67.83 -13.04 0.92
C SER A 6 67.36 -11.96 -0.06
N LEU A 7 66.47 -12.32 -0.98
CA LEU A 7 65.76 -11.40 -1.87
C LEU A 7 64.45 -11.02 -1.17
N ILE A 8 64.37 -9.82 -0.60
CA ILE A 8 63.13 -9.25 -0.07
C ILE A 8 62.43 -8.51 -1.22
N LEU A 9 61.34 -9.08 -1.74
CA LEU A 9 60.43 -8.38 -2.63
C LEU A 9 59.62 -7.36 -1.82
N ILE A 10 59.95 -6.09 -1.97
CA ILE A 10 59.11 -4.98 -1.52
C ILE A 10 58.05 -4.77 -2.61
N VAL A 11 56.84 -5.31 -2.38
CA VAL A 11 55.67 -4.95 -3.16
C VAL A 11 55.08 -3.68 -2.55
N SER A 12 55.37 -2.55 -3.18
CA SER A 12 54.75 -1.25 -2.86
C SER A 12 53.26 -1.30 -3.24
N PHE A 13 52.40 -1.57 -2.27
CA PHE A 13 50.96 -1.42 -2.44
C PHE A 13 50.61 0.07 -2.27
N ALA A 14 50.58 0.79 -3.39
CA ALA A 14 50.00 2.13 -3.43
C ALA A 14 48.49 1.98 -3.22
N ALA A 15 48.03 2.14 -1.97
CA ALA A 15 46.63 2.29 -1.65
C ALA A 15 46.15 3.64 -2.21
N SER A 16 45.63 3.62 -3.43
CA SER A 16 44.76 4.69 -3.93
C SER A 16 43.50 4.68 -3.07
N SER A 17 43.43 5.61 -2.12
CA SER A 17 42.21 5.95 -1.43
C SER A 17 41.25 6.58 -2.44
N ASN A 18 40.51 5.73 -3.16
CA ASN A 18 39.27 6.13 -3.79
C ASN A 18 38.32 6.49 -2.64
N THR A 19 38.22 7.78 -2.34
CA THR A 19 37.10 8.34 -1.61
C THR A 19 35.87 8.12 -2.47
N TYR A 20 35.22 6.97 -2.30
CA TYR A 20 33.84 6.82 -2.74
C TYR A 20 33.03 7.81 -1.93
N GLU A 21 32.61 8.91 -2.55
CA GLU A 21 31.49 9.66 -2.02
C GLU A 21 30.35 8.65 -1.89
N ALA A 22 29.98 8.35 -0.64
CA ALA A 22 28.80 7.57 -0.35
C ALA A 22 27.61 8.31 -0.96
N SER A 23 27.21 7.91 -2.16
CA SER A 23 26.02 8.43 -2.81
C SER A 23 24.83 7.97 -1.97
N ALA A 24 24.41 8.82 -1.04
CA ALA A 24 23.26 8.58 -0.21
C ALA A 24 22.07 8.29 -1.13
N ALA A 25 21.50 7.09 -1.00
CA ALA A 25 20.34 6.67 -1.77
C ALA A 25 19.26 7.76 -1.69
N ILE A 26 18.82 8.27 -2.84
CA ILE A 26 17.79 9.31 -2.91
C ILE A 26 16.49 8.72 -2.39
N LYS A 27 15.95 9.32 -1.32
CA LYS A 27 14.67 8.97 -0.71
C LYS A 27 13.71 10.13 -0.93
N ALA A 28 12.44 9.84 -1.21
CA ALA A 28 11.44 10.90 -1.22
C ALA A 28 11.44 11.63 0.13
N GLY A 29 11.24 12.95 0.11
CA GLY A 29 11.25 13.81 1.30
C GLY A 29 12.63 14.21 1.81
N SER A 30 13.73 13.61 1.35
CA SER A 30 15.07 14.08 1.73
C SER A 30 15.42 15.40 1.06
N THR A 31 16.29 16.18 1.68
CA THR A 31 16.69 17.51 1.17
C THR A 31 17.44 17.38 -0.15
N CYS A 32 17.08 18.23 -1.10
CA CYS A 32 17.78 18.37 -2.37
C CYS A 32 18.31 19.80 -2.52
N LYS A 33 19.38 19.96 -3.29
CA LYS A 33 20.10 21.25 -3.37
C LYS A 33 19.49 22.19 -4.41
N THR A 34 19.01 21.64 -5.53
CA THR A 34 18.66 22.44 -6.71
C THR A 34 17.22 22.23 -7.12
N LYS A 35 16.38 23.26 -7.03
CA LYS A 35 14.97 23.20 -7.46
C LYS A 35 14.89 22.78 -8.94
N GLY A 36 14.08 21.76 -9.23
CA GLY A 36 13.89 21.22 -10.57
C GLY A 36 14.86 20.10 -10.96
N GLU A 37 15.89 19.81 -10.15
CA GLU A 37 16.79 18.68 -10.37
C GLU A 37 16.00 17.37 -10.41
N THR A 38 16.35 16.46 -11.32
CA THR A 38 15.69 15.16 -11.44
C THR A 38 16.68 14.01 -11.35
N LYS A 39 16.31 12.94 -10.65
CA LYS A 39 17.09 11.70 -10.58
C LYS A 39 16.18 10.49 -10.73
N VAL A 40 16.69 9.42 -11.33
CA VAL A 40 15.97 8.17 -11.50
C VAL A 40 16.65 7.12 -10.62
N VAL A 41 15.87 6.46 -9.76
CA VAL A 41 16.33 5.35 -8.92
C VAL A 41 15.33 4.22 -9.05
N ALA A 42 15.78 3.02 -9.42
CA ALA A 42 14.94 1.82 -9.54
C ALA A 42 13.63 2.07 -10.33
N SER A 43 13.72 2.73 -11.49
CA SER A 43 12.59 3.07 -12.38
C SER A 43 11.64 4.17 -11.88
N SER A 44 11.96 4.81 -10.77
CA SER A 44 11.19 5.90 -10.15
C SER A 44 11.90 7.25 -10.33
N LYS A 45 11.21 8.25 -10.88
CA LYS A 45 11.76 9.60 -11.14
C LYS A 45 11.49 10.54 -9.97
N PHE A 46 12.52 11.02 -9.31
CA PHE A 46 12.47 12.04 -8.27
C PHE A 46 12.73 13.41 -8.87
N THR A 47 11.98 14.43 -8.44
CA THR A 47 12.15 15.83 -8.81
C THR A 47 12.28 16.68 -7.55
N CYS A 48 13.38 17.42 -7.43
CA CYS A 48 13.61 18.35 -6.34
C CYS A 48 12.60 19.51 -6.41
N THR A 49 11.65 19.54 -5.48
CA THR A 49 10.53 20.47 -5.49
C THR A 49 10.50 21.27 -4.19
N LYS A 50 10.09 22.54 -4.27
CA LYS A 50 9.92 23.40 -3.09
C LYS A 50 8.66 22.98 -2.35
N THR A 51 8.83 22.51 -1.11
CA THR A 51 7.74 22.13 -0.20
C THR A 51 7.88 22.97 1.06
N GLY A 52 6.96 23.91 1.26
CA GLY A 52 7.09 24.94 2.30
C GLY A 52 8.34 25.81 2.10
N LYS A 53 9.19 25.89 3.12
CA LYS A 53 10.45 26.68 3.12
C LYS A 53 11.68 25.89 2.63
N LYS A 54 11.57 24.60 2.31
CA LYS A 54 12.71 23.72 1.96
C LYS A 54 12.55 23.12 0.56
N LEU A 55 13.68 22.69 -0.02
CA LEU A 55 13.73 21.89 -1.24
C LEU A 55 13.87 20.42 -0.86
N VAL A 56 12.95 19.58 -1.36
CA VAL A 56 12.93 18.14 -1.07
C VAL A 56 12.71 17.31 -2.34
N TRP A 57 13.27 16.11 -2.38
CA TRP A 57 13.04 15.14 -3.45
C TRP A 57 11.59 14.66 -3.42
N VAL A 58 10.83 14.94 -4.47
CA VAL A 58 9.44 14.47 -4.64
C VAL A 58 9.44 13.41 -5.72
N LEU A 59 8.92 12.23 -5.42
CA LEU A 59 8.68 11.21 -6.43
C LEU A 59 7.61 11.73 -7.40
N LYS A 60 8.00 11.96 -8.66
CA LYS A 60 7.10 12.23 -9.78
C LYS A 60 6.98 10.95 -10.59
N ILE A 61 5.83 10.30 -10.47
CA ILE A 61 5.42 9.33 -11.47
C ILE A 61 5.29 10.11 -12.79
N SER A 62 5.87 9.61 -13.86
CA SER A 62 5.92 10.28 -15.16
C SER A 62 4.51 10.69 -15.59
N LYS A 63 4.23 12.00 -15.56
CA LYS A 63 3.11 12.59 -16.28
C LYS A 63 3.25 12.18 -17.75
N PRO A 64 2.21 11.71 -18.45
CA PRO A 64 2.31 11.47 -19.88
C PRO A 64 2.78 12.77 -20.53
N ASN A 65 3.96 12.72 -21.14
CA ASN A 65 4.45 13.79 -21.99
C ASN A 65 3.44 13.93 -23.14
N PRO A 66 2.92 15.12 -23.45
CA PRO A 66 2.17 15.30 -24.68
C PRO A 66 3.18 15.19 -25.81
N THR A 67 3.35 13.99 -26.36
CA THR A 67 4.08 13.82 -27.60
C THR A 67 3.29 14.56 -28.68
N PRO A 68 3.86 15.54 -29.40
CA PRO A 68 3.17 16.18 -30.51
C PRO A 68 3.00 15.12 -31.60
N SER A 69 1.80 14.53 -31.66
CA SER A 69 1.41 13.59 -32.70
C SER A 69 0.71 14.39 -33.79
N ASN A 70 1.40 14.58 -34.92
CA ASN A 70 0.84 15.17 -36.14
C ASN A 70 -0.08 14.16 -36.85
N SER A 71 -1.12 13.69 -36.17
CA SER A 71 -2.17 12.87 -36.76
C SER A 71 -3.53 13.45 -36.37
N PRO A 72 -4.53 13.52 -37.29
CA PRO A 72 -5.85 14.07 -36.98
C PRO A 72 -6.47 13.28 -35.84
N LYS A 73 -6.48 13.87 -34.65
CA LYS A 73 -7.06 13.27 -33.46
C LYS A 73 -8.55 13.60 -33.47
N THR A 74 -9.39 12.62 -33.79
CA THR A 74 -10.78 12.64 -33.36
C THR A 74 -10.74 12.76 -31.83
N GLU A 75 -11.06 13.93 -31.29
CA GLU A 75 -11.15 14.12 -29.84
C GLU A 75 -12.33 13.28 -29.34
N GLU A 76 -12.02 12.09 -28.82
CA GLU A 76 -12.96 11.34 -27.99
C GLU A 76 -13.30 12.25 -26.79
N PRO A 77 -14.59 12.55 -26.54
CA PRO A 77 -14.98 13.45 -25.46
C PRO A 77 -14.50 12.89 -24.12
N SER A 78 -13.73 13.70 -23.37
CA SER A 78 -13.33 13.32 -22.01
C SER A 78 -14.59 13.24 -21.13
N PRO A 79 -14.76 12.21 -20.29
CA PRO A 79 -15.93 12.08 -19.42
C PRO A 79 -16.08 13.30 -18.51
N THR A 80 -17.32 13.78 -18.35
CA THR A 80 -17.65 14.83 -17.38
C THR A 80 -17.54 14.27 -15.97
N PHE A 81 -16.93 15.02 -15.04
CA PHE A 81 -16.78 14.55 -13.65
C PHE A 81 -18.06 14.79 -12.86
N PRO A 82 -18.47 13.83 -12.00
CA PRO A 82 -19.52 14.11 -11.03
C PRO A 82 -19.05 15.17 -10.03
N THR A 83 -20.00 15.97 -9.54
CA THR A 83 -19.74 17.07 -8.58
C THR A 83 -20.67 17.02 -7.38
N SER A 84 -21.59 16.05 -7.35
CA SER A 84 -22.52 15.82 -6.27
C SER A 84 -23.07 14.40 -6.34
N LEU A 85 -23.58 13.88 -5.22
CA LEU A 85 -24.27 12.58 -5.23
C LEU A 85 -25.46 12.56 -6.21
N ALA A 86 -26.10 13.70 -6.44
CA ALA A 86 -27.26 13.83 -7.31
C ALA A 86 -26.94 13.59 -8.80
N ASN A 87 -25.73 13.92 -9.26
CA ASN A 87 -25.32 13.76 -10.66
C ASN A 87 -24.40 12.55 -10.91
N LEU A 88 -24.16 11.70 -9.91
CA LEU A 88 -23.39 10.45 -10.07
C LEU A 88 -23.92 9.56 -11.20
N LYS A 89 -25.24 9.42 -11.31
CA LYS A 89 -25.87 8.59 -12.35
C LYS A 89 -25.70 9.19 -13.75
N GLU A 90 -25.77 10.52 -13.86
CA GLU A 90 -25.60 11.22 -15.14
C GLU A 90 -24.14 11.18 -15.61
N TYR A 91 -23.19 11.31 -14.67
CA TYR A 91 -21.75 11.40 -14.94
C TYR A 91 -20.96 10.18 -14.47
N PHE A 92 -21.58 8.99 -14.53
CA PHE A 92 -20.99 7.77 -13.98
C PHE A 92 -19.67 7.38 -14.67
N GLU A 93 -19.51 7.71 -15.95
CA GLU A 93 -18.27 7.47 -16.71
C GLU A 93 -17.09 8.28 -16.17
N GLY A 94 -17.35 9.42 -15.52
CA GLY A 94 -16.37 10.30 -14.91
C GLY A 94 -15.91 9.86 -13.51
N ILE A 95 -16.65 8.98 -12.83
CA ILE A 95 -16.34 8.50 -11.47
C ILE A 95 -14.87 8.02 -11.33
N PRO A 96 -14.38 7.05 -12.14
CA PRO A 96 -13.01 6.57 -11.99
C PRO A 96 -11.95 7.65 -12.24
N TYR A 97 -12.24 8.58 -13.15
CA TYR A 97 -11.31 9.68 -13.47
C TYR A 97 -11.25 10.70 -12.34
N SER A 98 -12.40 11.05 -11.77
CA SER A 98 -12.50 11.98 -10.64
C SER A 98 -11.80 11.41 -9.41
N ALA A 99 -12.11 10.16 -9.03
CA ALA A 99 -11.49 9.48 -7.89
C ALA A 99 -9.96 9.38 -8.03
N TRP A 100 -9.46 9.00 -9.21
CA TRP A 100 -8.02 8.95 -9.47
C TRP A 100 -7.39 10.34 -9.40
N SER A 101 -8.04 11.35 -9.99
CA SER A 101 -7.55 12.74 -9.97
C SER A 101 -7.46 13.30 -8.56
N ASP A 102 -8.42 13.01 -7.67
CA ASP A 102 -8.37 13.44 -6.26
C ASP A 102 -7.18 12.81 -5.53
N VAL A 103 -6.93 11.51 -5.73
CA VAL A 103 -5.77 10.82 -5.15
C VAL A 103 -4.46 11.43 -5.66
N GLN A 104 -4.34 11.71 -6.97
CA GLN A 104 -3.15 12.36 -7.51
C GLN A 104 -2.95 13.77 -6.92
N LYS A 105 -4.02 14.54 -6.76
CA LYS A 105 -3.97 15.87 -6.12
C LYS A 105 -3.50 15.77 -4.67
N LYS A 106 -4.01 14.81 -3.89
CA LYS A 106 -3.55 14.55 -2.51
C LYS A 106 -2.09 14.15 -2.47
N LEU A 107 -1.65 13.30 -3.39
CA LEU A 107 -0.24 12.97 -3.53
C LEU A 107 0.58 14.24 -3.81
N GLU A 108 0.20 15.09 -4.76
CA GLU A 108 0.94 16.32 -5.06
C GLU A 108 1.02 17.31 -3.89
N LEU A 109 -0.08 17.48 -3.15
CA LEU A 109 -0.20 18.46 -2.07
C LEU A 109 0.50 18.02 -0.77
N ASN A 110 0.39 16.73 -0.42
CA ASN A 110 0.74 16.29 0.91
C ASN A 110 2.20 15.81 0.96
N PRO A 111 3.03 16.34 1.89
CA PRO A 111 4.38 15.84 2.08
C PRO A 111 4.35 14.45 2.72
N LEU A 112 5.50 13.77 2.71
CA LEU A 112 5.64 12.52 3.46
C LEU A 112 5.43 12.77 4.96
N PRO A 113 4.55 11.99 5.62
CA PRO A 113 4.40 12.03 7.06
C PRO A 113 5.58 11.36 7.76
N LYS A 114 5.61 11.48 9.10
CA LYS A 114 6.70 10.95 9.94
C LYS A 114 6.63 9.43 10.18
N THR A 115 5.63 8.75 9.62
CA THR A 115 5.44 7.31 9.77
C THR A 115 6.65 6.56 9.23
N SER A 116 7.29 5.73 10.05
CA SER A 116 8.33 4.80 9.61
C SER A 116 7.74 3.43 9.25
N VAL A 117 8.46 2.66 8.44
CA VAL A 117 8.06 1.30 8.05
C VAL A 117 9.22 0.36 8.37
N SER A 118 8.93 -0.71 9.10
CA SER A 118 9.87 -1.81 9.38
C SER A 118 9.27 -3.14 8.95
N ILE A 119 10.13 -4.03 8.45
CA ILE A 119 9.76 -5.36 7.99
C ILE A 119 10.72 -6.33 8.64
N THR A 120 10.20 -7.37 9.29
CA THR A 120 10.98 -8.37 10.01
C THR A 120 10.48 -9.75 9.62
N TYR A 121 11.41 -10.66 9.36
CA TYR A 121 11.14 -11.99 8.86
C TYR A 121 11.47 -13.05 9.89
N GLY A 122 10.67 -14.11 9.90
CA GLY A 122 11.07 -15.37 10.52
C GLY A 122 12.31 -15.96 9.81
N SER A 123 13.11 -16.73 10.55
CA SER A 123 14.40 -17.22 10.05
C SER A 123 14.32 -18.12 8.81
N ASN A 124 13.18 -18.76 8.57
CA ASN A 124 12.91 -19.62 7.43
C ASN A 124 12.03 -18.94 6.37
N THR A 125 11.64 -17.69 6.60
CA THR A 125 10.70 -16.96 5.75
C THR A 125 11.44 -16.12 4.72
N LYS A 126 11.03 -16.27 3.47
CA LYS A 126 11.59 -15.50 2.35
C LYS A 126 10.73 -14.27 2.08
N ALA A 127 11.37 -13.16 1.71
CA ALA A 127 10.66 -11.95 1.32
C ALA A 127 9.76 -12.20 0.09
N ARG A 128 8.49 -11.76 0.16
CA ARG A 128 7.51 -11.86 -0.95
C ARG A 128 7.96 -11.08 -2.20
N TYR A 129 8.68 -9.97 -1.98
CA TYR A 129 9.26 -9.08 -2.98
C TYR A 129 10.21 -8.07 -2.29
N SER A 130 10.80 -7.14 -3.05
CA SER A 130 11.66 -6.08 -2.47
C SER A 130 10.91 -5.25 -1.43
N GLU A 131 11.51 -5.06 -0.26
CA GLU A 131 10.97 -4.21 0.83
C GLU A 131 10.68 -2.77 0.38
N ASP A 132 11.37 -2.29 -0.66
CA ASP A 132 11.14 -0.95 -1.19
C ASP A 132 9.72 -0.78 -1.73
N PHE A 133 9.08 -1.85 -2.22
CA PHE A 133 7.68 -1.78 -2.66
C PHE A 133 6.74 -1.52 -1.49
N THR A 134 6.89 -2.25 -0.38
CA THR A 134 6.11 -2.01 0.85
C THR A 134 6.31 -0.58 1.34
N LYS A 135 7.57 -0.15 1.47
CA LYS A 135 7.92 1.19 1.96
C LYS A 135 7.33 2.27 1.06
N GLU A 136 7.51 2.17 -0.26
CA GLU A 136 6.97 3.13 -1.23
C GLU A 136 5.44 3.21 -1.14
N LYS A 137 4.73 2.09 -1.14
CA LYS A 137 3.26 2.09 -1.14
C LYS A 137 2.67 2.62 0.16
N VAL A 138 3.21 2.21 1.31
CA VAL A 138 2.80 2.76 2.61
C VAL A 138 3.06 4.27 2.65
N PHE A 139 4.22 4.74 2.17
CA PHE A 139 4.51 6.17 2.09
C PHE A 139 3.57 6.94 1.16
N LEU A 140 3.20 6.40 0.00
CA LEU A 140 2.20 7.02 -0.87
C LEU A 140 0.82 7.07 -0.19
N GLY A 141 0.37 5.97 0.40
CA GLY A 141 -0.89 5.92 1.16
C GLY A 141 -0.95 6.91 2.30
N SER A 142 0.15 7.06 3.02
CA SER A 142 0.25 8.00 4.14
C SER A 142 0.07 9.46 3.73
N ARG A 143 0.42 9.81 2.48
CA ARG A 143 0.16 11.15 1.90
C ARG A 143 -1.31 11.30 1.52
N VAL A 144 -1.91 10.26 0.92
CA VAL A 144 -3.34 10.24 0.56
C VAL A 144 -4.22 10.36 1.80
N MET A 145 -3.84 9.68 2.89
CA MET A 145 -4.58 9.65 4.14
C MET A 145 -4.15 10.75 5.13
N SER A 146 -3.31 11.70 4.73
CA SER A 146 -2.65 12.66 5.65
C SER A 146 -3.58 13.56 6.47
N SER A 147 -4.86 13.68 6.10
CA SER A 147 -5.89 14.39 6.88
C SER A 147 -6.32 13.62 8.14
N PHE A 148 -5.95 12.34 8.26
CA PHE A 148 -6.26 11.48 9.40
C PHE A 148 -5.04 11.32 10.31
N PRO A 149 -5.23 10.96 11.60
CA PRO A 149 -4.14 10.49 12.44
C PRO A 149 -3.41 9.32 11.77
N GLN A 150 -2.09 9.29 11.87
CA GLN A 150 -1.24 8.25 11.28
C GLN A 150 -0.46 7.54 12.39
N PRO A 151 -0.23 6.22 12.29
CA PRO A 151 0.67 5.53 13.21
C PRO A 151 2.08 6.11 13.09
N SER A 152 2.83 6.16 14.20
CA SER A 152 4.23 6.62 14.16
C SER A 152 5.13 5.63 13.43
N GLU A 153 4.78 4.36 13.46
CA GLU A 153 5.46 3.27 12.76
C GLU A 153 4.43 2.22 12.30
N VAL A 154 4.69 1.63 11.14
CA VAL A 154 4.01 0.42 10.65
C VAL A 154 5.02 -0.71 10.63
N ARG A 155 4.75 -1.78 11.39
CA ARG A 155 5.62 -2.95 11.54
C ARG A 155 5.01 -4.13 10.83
N PHE A 156 5.76 -4.73 9.91
CA PHE A 156 5.39 -5.97 9.23
C PHE A 156 6.19 -7.12 9.86
N TYR A 157 5.49 -8.11 10.42
CA TYR A 157 6.07 -9.40 10.75
C TYR A 157 5.61 -10.43 9.72
N GLU A 158 6.54 -10.88 8.90
CA GLU A 158 6.29 -11.87 7.86
C GLU A 158 6.82 -13.23 8.29
N PHE A 159 5.97 -14.26 8.25
CA PHE A 159 6.32 -15.61 8.67
C PHE A 159 5.65 -16.69 7.79
N ASN A 160 6.35 -17.80 7.60
CA ASN A 160 5.81 -19.01 6.99
C ASN A 160 5.46 -20.06 8.06
N LYS A 161 5.07 -21.27 7.62
CA LYS A 161 4.65 -22.35 8.54
C LYS A 161 5.74 -22.77 9.54
N LEU A 162 7.01 -22.69 9.18
CA LEU A 162 8.11 -23.03 10.09
C LEU A 162 8.34 -21.93 11.13
N ASP A 163 8.00 -20.69 10.81
CA ASP A 163 8.20 -19.53 11.68
C ASP A 163 6.90 -19.03 12.35
N VAL A 164 5.77 -19.72 12.20
CA VAL A 164 4.48 -19.27 12.77
C VAL A 164 4.53 -19.11 14.30
N ASN A 165 5.27 -19.98 15.00
CA ASN A 165 5.47 -19.84 16.45
C ASN A 165 6.28 -18.59 16.80
N TRP A 166 7.29 -18.25 16.00
CA TRP A 166 8.00 -16.98 16.15
C TRP A 166 7.08 -15.79 15.88
N GLY A 167 6.24 -15.85 14.83
CA GLY A 167 5.25 -14.81 14.54
C GLY A 167 4.25 -14.61 15.70
N LYS A 168 3.80 -15.71 16.31
CA LYS A 168 2.98 -15.73 17.53
C LYS A 168 3.66 -15.04 18.71
N GLU A 169 4.95 -15.30 18.92
CA GLU A 169 5.75 -14.68 19.99
C GLU A 169 5.94 -13.18 19.77
N GLU A 170 6.31 -12.75 18.55
CA GLU A 170 6.43 -11.33 18.20
C GLU A 170 5.11 -10.59 18.37
N ALA A 171 4.00 -11.17 17.90
CA ALA A 171 2.67 -10.61 18.04
C ALA A 171 2.25 -10.44 19.51
N SER A 172 2.65 -11.36 20.39
CA SER A 172 2.31 -11.35 21.82
C SER A 172 2.98 -10.22 22.62
N LYS A 173 3.99 -9.55 22.05
CA LYS A 173 4.67 -8.40 22.68
C LYS A 173 3.81 -7.14 22.69
N TYR A 174 2.70 -7.13 21.95
CA TYR A 174 1.83 -5.97 21.80
C TYR A 174 0.48 -6.21 22.46
N VAL A 175 -0.12 -5.14 22.97
CA VAL A 175 -1.44 -5.16 23.60
C VAL A 175 -2.37 -4.25 22.79
N SER A 176 -3.49 -4.81 22.37
CA SER A 176 -4.54 -4.04 21.69
C SER A 176 -5.18 -3.03 22.63
N PRO A 177 -5.45 -1.79 22.18
CA PRO A 177 -6.32 -0.87 22.92
C PRO A 177 -7.80 -1.27 22.80
N PHE A 178 -8.12 -2.27 21.98
CA PHE A 178 -9.48 -2.78 21.77
C PHE A 178 -9.67 -4.15 22.43
N LYS A 179 -10.91 -4.43 22.84
CA LYS A 179 -11.38 -5.75 23.27
C LYS A 179 -11.54 -6.63 22.04
N LEU A 180 -10.49 -7.39 21.73
CA LEU A 180 -10.49 -8.32 20.62
C LEU A 180 -11.15 -9.63 21.03
N GLY A 181 -11.87 -10.26 20.09
CA GLY A 181 -12.35 -11.64 20.26
C GLY A 181 -11.23 -12.70 20.15
N GLN A 182 -10.04 -12.29 19.71
CA GLN A 182 -8.87 -13.16 19.51
C GLN A 182 -7.58 -12.39 19.78
N SER A 183 -6.60 -13.05 20.40
CA SER A 183 -5.27 -12.47 20.64
C SER A 183 -4.51 -12.26 19.32
N PHE A 184 -3.52 -11.38 19.30
CA PHE A 184 -2.64 -11.23 18.13
C PHE A 184 -1.87 -12.51 17.81
N SER A 185 -1.53 -13.30 18.82
CA SER A 185 -0.94 -14.63 18.65
C SER A 185 -1.87 -15.56 17.87
N ASN A 186 -3.15 -15.64 18.27
CA ASN A 186 -4.13 -16.48 17.57
C ASN A 186 -4.35 -15.98 16.13
N GLN A 187 -4.31 -14.66 15.90
CA GLN A 187 -4.35 -14.11 14.55
C GLN A 187 -3.18 -14.58 13.68
N ALA A 188 -1.96 -14.59 14.21
CA ALA A 188 -0.79 -15.11 13.50
C ALA A 188 -0.96 -16.60 13.15
N GLU A 189 -1.49 -17.40 14.08
CA GLU A 189 -1.76 -18.82 13.85
C GLU A 189 -2.80 -19.05 12.74
N LEU A 190 -3.87 -18.25 12.73
CA LEU A 190 -4.94 -18.35 11.74
C LEU A 190 -4.45 -18.08 10.31
N LEU A 191 -3.47 -17.20 10.12
CA LEU A 191 -2.86 -16.96 8.81
C LEU A 191 -2.18 -18.20 8.21
N CYS A 192 -1.91 -19.22 9.03
CA CYS A 192 -1.23 -20.47 8.63
C CYS A 192 -2.07 -21.73 8.82
N SER A 193 -3.37 -21.60 9.16
CA SER A 193 -4.23 -22.76 9.44
C SER A 193 -4.70 -23.50 8.18
N GLY A 194 -4.53 -22.91 6.99
CA GLY A 194 -4.86 -23.52 5.71
C GLY A 194 -3.81 -24.50 5.20
N GLU A 195 -3.83 -24.75 3.89
CA GLU A 195 -2.83 -25.58 3.21
C GLU A 195 -1.41 -25.03 3.42
N ASP A 196 -1.25 -23.71 3.44
CA ASP A 196 -0.02 -22.98 3.73
C ASP A 196 -0.36 -21.65 4.43
N CYS A 197 0.65 -20.84 4.76
CA CYS A 197 0.42 -19.48 5.23
C CYS A 197 0.03 -18.54 4.08
N ASP A 198 -1.01 -17.72 4.29
CA ASP A 198 -1.46 -16.72 3.32
C ASP A 198 -2.19 -15.57 4.01
N GLY A 199 -2.25 -14.43 3.32
CA GLY A 199 -2.97 -13.25 3.76
C GLY A 199 -2.22 -12.40 4.78
N ALA A 200 -2.91 -11.35 5.23
CA ALA A 200 -2.41 -10.44 6.24
C ALA A 200 -3.55 -9.98 7.15
N VAL A 201 -3.18 -9.50 8.34
CA VAL A 201 -4.10 -8.82 9.25
C VAL A 201 -3.38 -7.67 9.94
N THR A 202 -4.05 -6.52 9.97
CA THR A 202 -3.52 -5.33 10.62
C THR A 202 -4.23 -5.03 11.92
N ASN A 203 -3.42 -4.70 12.92
CA ASN A 203 -3.83 -4.23 14.23
C ASN A 203 -3.23 -2.86 14.52
N TYR A 204 -3.84 -2.09 15.42
CA TYR A 204 -3.22 -0.91 16.01
C TYR A 204 -2.95 -1.17 17.48
N ALA A 205 -1.70 -1.08 17.91
CA ALA A 205 -1.27 -1.37 19.27
C ALA A 205 -0.09 -0.49 19.64
N SER A 206 -0.04 0.05 20.85
CA SER A 206 1.11 0.82 21.36
C SER A 206 1.62 1.94 20.41
N GLY A 207 0.73 2.61 19.68
CA GLY A 207 1.11 3.67 18.73
C GLY A 207 1.61 3.18 17.36
N VAL A 208 1.69 1.86 17.17
CA VAL A 208 2.14 1.23 15.92
C VAL A 208 1.00 0.56 15.16
N GLY A 209 1.06 0.62 13.84
CA GLY A 209 0.31 -0.29 12.98
C GLY A 209 1.05 -1.61 12.91
N LEU A 210 0.52 -2.66 13.54
CA LEU A 210 1.10 -4.00 13.56
C LEU A 210 0.46 -4.85 12.47
N VAL A 211 1.21 -5.18 11.43
CA VAL A 211 0.78 -6.02 10.32
C VAL A 211 1.42 -7.40 10.46
N LEU A 212 0.59 -8.43 10.59
CA LEU A 212 1.02 -9.83 10.57
C LEU A 212 0.76 -10.37 9.17
N VAL A 213 1.76 -11.02 8.57
CA VAL A 213 1.69 -11.49 7.18
C VAL A 213 2.09 -12.95 7.10
N GLY A 214 1.18 -13.78 6.60
CA GLY A 214 1.45 -15.18 6.27
C GLY A 214 2.13 -15.29 4.90
N VAL A 215 3.24 -16.01 4.83
CA VAL A 215 4.01 -16.21 3.59
C VAL A 215 4.04 -17.69 3.24
N SER A 216 3.50 -18.04 2.08
CA SER A 216 3.47 -19.42 1.60
C SER A 216 4.87 -19.92 1.23
N THR A 217 5.08 -21.24 1.26
CA THR A 217 6.30 -21.90 0.78
C THR A 217 5.94 -22.95 -0.28
N PRO A 218 6.25 -22.72 -1.58
CA PRO A 218 6.96 -21.56 -2.12
C PRO A 218 6.12 -20.26 -2.09
N ILE A 219 6.78 -19.10 -2.18
CA ILE A 219 6.15 -17.75 -2.10
C ILE A 219 5.00 -17.59 -3.11
N ASN A 220 5.08 -18.27 -4.25
CA ASN A 220 4.12 -18.16 -5.34
C ASN A 220 3.05 -19.26 -5.35
N ARG A 221 2.86 -19.99 -4.23
CA ARG A 221 1.85 -21.07 -4.13
C ARG A 221 0.46 -20.58 -4.57
N TYR A 222 0.07 -19.39 -4.13
CA TYR A 222 -1.24 -18.80 -4.43
C TYR A 222 -1.20 -17.80 -5.60
N GLY A 223 -0.16 -17.90 -6.44
CA GLY A 223 0.08 -17.03 -7.59
C GLY A 223 1.26 -16.08 -7.36
N ASP A 224 1.65 -15.37 -8.42
CA ASP A 224 2.74 -14.41 -8.35
C ASP A 224 2.35 -13.18 -7.53
N ILE A 225 2.74 -13.17 -6.25
CA ILE A 225 2.48 -12.06 -5.31
C ILE A 225 3.25 -10.79 -5.68
N SER A 226 4.37 -10.91 -6.40
CA SER A 226 5.21 -9.76 -6.77
C SER A 226 4.49 -8.80 -7.73
N ARG A 227 3.46 -9.28 -8.44
CA ARG A 227 2.60 -8.48 -9.33
C ARG A 227 1.88 -7.35 -8.60
N PHE A 228 1.63 -7.50 -7.29
CA PHE A 228 0.92 -6.49 -6.49
C PHE A 228 1.84 -5.36 -6.02
N LYS A 229 3.17 -5.50 -6.10
CA LYS A 229 4.15 -4.44 -5.82
C LYS A 229 3.84 -3.59 -4.57
N GLY A 230 3.49 -4.24 -3.45
CA GLY A 230 3.16 -3.57 -2.19
C GLY A 230 1.73 -3.01 -2.07
N GLN A 231 0.85 -3.21 -3.05
CA GLN A 231 -0.54 -2.76 -2.99
C GLN A 231 -1.28 -3.33 -1.77
N ASN A 232 -1.14 -4.64 -1.51
CA ASN A 232 -1.75 -5.27 -0.32
C ASN A 232 -1.18 -4.69 0.98
N ASP A 233 0.11 -4.38 1.03
CA ASP A 233 0.69 -3.77 2.24
C ASP A 233 0.14 -2.36 2.50
N LEU A 234 -0.22 -1.64 1.44
CA LEU A 234 -0.94 -0.38 1.54
C LEU A 234 -2.41 -0.59 1.96
N HIS A 235 -3.09 -1.64 1.50
CA HIS A 235 -4.41 -2.02 2.03
C HIS A 235 -4.33 -2.19 3.55
N GLU A 236 -3.38 -3.00 4.02
CA GLU A 236 -3.12 -3.22 5.43
C GLU A 236 -2.82 -1.92 6.19
N TYR A 237 -2.01 -1.03 5.62
CA TYR A 237 -1.76 0.28 6.22
C TYR A 237 -3.04 1.09 6.49
N VAL A 238 -4.02 1.05 5.59
CA VAL A 238 -5.28 1.79 5.77
C VAL A 238 -6.07 1.23 6.94
N HIS A 239 -6.02 -0.07 7.22
CA HIS A 239 -6.59 -0.64 8.44
C HIS A 239 -5.91 -0.11 9.72
N ALA A 240 -4.59 0.15 9.69
CA ALA A 240 -3.93 0.82 10.82
C ALA A 240 -4.46 2.25 11.03
N VAL A 241 -4.74 2.97 9.93
CA VAL A 241 -5.38 4.30 9.98
C VAL A 241 -6.80 4.22 10.53
N GLN A 242 -7.59 3.20 10.15
CA GLN A 242 -8.90 2.95 10.77
C GLN A 242 -8.74 2.70 12.27
N GLY A 243 -7.76 1.88 12.68
CA GLY A 243 -7.42 1.62 14.08
C GLY A 243 -7.18 2.88 14.90
N ILE A 244 -6.24 3.72 14.48
CA ILE A 244 -5.89 4.94 15.23
C ILE A 244 -7.05 5.93 15.36
N ILE A 245 -7.96 6.00 14.38
CA ILE A 245 -9.15 6.89 14.44
C ILE A 245 -10.04 6.54 15.63
N PHE A 246 -10.18 5.24 15.96
CA PHE A 246 -11.03 4.74 17.04
C PHE A 246 -10.29 4.50 18.37
N ALA A 247 -8.96 4.39 18.34
CA ALA A 247 -8.15 4.15 19.53
C ALA A 247 -8.40 5.23 20.60
N GLY A 248 -8.69 4.79 21.84
CA GLY A 248 -9.01 5.67 22.96
C GLY A 248 -10.42 6.29 22.93
N LYS A 249 -11.19 6.09 21.86
CA LYS A 249 -12.59 6.54 21.74
C LYS A 249 -13.60 5.41 21.89
N GLN A 250 -13.20 4.20 21.51
CA GLN A 250 -14.04 3.00 21.55
C GLN A 250 -13.23 1.83 22.09
N THR A 251 -13.92 0.89 22.76
CA THR A 251 -13.29 -0.36 23.20
C THR A 251 -13.46 -1.48 22.18
N SER A 252 -14.41 -1.38 21.25
CA SER A 252 -14.59 -2.37 20.19
C SER A 252 -13.63 -2.10 19.02
N PRO A 253 -13.15 -3.12 18.31
CA PRO A 253 -12.22 -2.93 17.20
C PRO A 253 -12.92 -2.32 15.97
N PRO A 254 -12.20 -1.58 15.10
CA PRO A 254 -12.77 -0.88 13.94
C PRO A 254 -13.69 -1.71 13.03
N PRO A 255 -13.38 -2.99 12.70
CA PRO A 255 -14.25 -3.80 11.84
C PRO A 255 -15.65 -4.04 12.42
N THR A 256 -15.83 -3.86 13.74
CA THR A 256 -17.15 -3.97 14.42
C THR A 256 -17.89 -2.64 14.56
N LEU A 257 -17.23 -1.53 14.20
CA LEU A 257 -17.75 -0.17 14.32
C LEU A 257 -18.11 0.45 12.97
N LEU A 258 -17.67 -0.18 11.88
CA LEU A 258 -17.84 0.27 10.51
C LEU A 258 -18.77 -0.69 9.75
N PRO A 259 -19.50 -0.22 8.72
CA PRO A 259 -20.10 -1.13 7.75
C PRO A 259 -19.04 -2.05 7.15
N CYS A 260 -19.37 -3.33 6.95
CA CYS A 260 -18.43 -4.33 6.45
C CYS A 260 -17.88 -3.94 5.06
N TRP A 261 -18.75 -3.43 4.19
CA TRP A 261 -18.36 -2.94 2.87
C TRP A 261 -17.41 -1.75 2.93
N TYR A 262 -17.49 -0.94 4.00
CA TYR A 262 -16.59 0.18 4.21
C TYR A 262 -15.25 -0.27 4.80
N SER A 263 -15.30 -1.19 5.78
CA SER A 263 -14.12 -1.69 6.49
C SER A 263 -13.05 -2.22 5.53
N GLU A 264 -13.43 -3.03 4.54
CA GLU A 264 -12.51 -3.56 3.51
C GLU A 264 -12.49 -2.72 2.23
N GLY A 265 -13.62 -2.10 1.86
CA GLY A 265 -13.73 -1.35 0.61
C GLY A 265 -12.89 -0.07 0.61
N GLN A 266 -12.74 0.62 1.74
CA GLN A 266 -11.88 1.81 1.84
C GLN A 266 -10.39 1.47 1.65
N PRO A 267 -9.79 0.52 2.41
CA PRO A 267 -8.44 0.05 2.16
C PRO A 267 -8.18 -0.34 0.72
N GLN A 268 -9.13 -1.06 0.11
CA GLN A 268 -9.02 -1.49 -1.28
C GLN A 268 -9.06 -0.31 -2.26
N ALA A 269 -9.99 0.63 -2.07
CA ALA A 269 -10.09 1.83 -2.89
C ALA A 269 -8.80 2.65 -2.85
N VAL A 270 -8.32 2.96 -1.64
CA VAL A 270 -7.10 3.73 -1.44
C VAL A 270 -5.90 3.00 -2.05
N SER A 271 -5.78 1.68 -1.85
CA SER A 271 -4.63 0.92 -2.33
C SER A 271 -4.54 0.85 -3.86
N ILE A 272 -5.65 0.57 -4.55
CA ILE A 272 -5.69 0.47 -6.02
C ILE A 272 -5.44 1.85 -6.66
N LEU A 273 -6.18 2.88 -6.22
CA LEU A 273 -6.06 4.25 -6.77
C LEU A 273 -4.64 4.78 -6.62
N THR A 274 -4.03 4.56 -5.45
CA THR A 274 -2.69 5.06 -5.12
C THR A 274 -1.58 4.28 -5.80
N SER A 275 -1.75 2.96 -5.96
CA SER A 275 -0.70 2.09 -6.50
C SER A 275 -0.61 2.14 -8.03
N SER A 276 -1.67 2.61 -8.69
CA SER A 276 -1.74 2.71 -10.15
C SER A 276 -0.85 3.82 -10.69
N SER A 277 0.03 3.46 -11.63
CA SER A 277 1.07 4.35 -12.17
C SER A 277 0.55 5.41 -13.15
N SER A 278 -0.65 5.20 -13.69
CA SER A 278 -1.32 6.12 -14.60
C SER A 278 -2.82 5.88 -14.58
N ILE A 279 -3.60 6.81 -15.14
CA ILE A 279 -5.04 6.60 -15.33
C ILE A 279 -5.34 5.35 -16.17
N LYS A 280 -4.53 5.05 -17.19
CA LYS A 280 -4.70 3.84 -18.02
C LYS A 280 -4.47 2.57 -17.21
N ASP A 281 -3.42 2.56 -16.39
CA ASP A 281 -3.10 1.46 -15.49
C ASP A 281 -4.23 1.24 -14.47
N TYR A 282 -4.70 2.33 -13.86
CA TYR A 282 -5.83 2.32 -12.95
C TYR A 282 -7.10 1.72 -13.57
N LEU A 283 -7.50 2.20 -14.75
CA LEU A 283 -8.69 1.70 -15.45
C LEU A 283 -8.55 0.22 -15.82
N ASN A 284 -7.34 -0.26 -16.13
CA ASN A 284 -7.09 -1.65 -16.40
C ASN A 284 -7.22 -2.52 -15.13
N VAL A 285 -6.60 -2.11 -14.03
CA VAL A 285 -6.72 -2.81 -12.74
C VAL A 285 -8.16 -2.82 -12.27
N ARG A 286 -8.84 -1.67 -12.27
CA ARG A 286 -10.27 -1.54 -11.95
C ARG A 286 -11.12 -2.49 -12.77
N ARG A 287 -10.94 -2.52 -14.10
CA ARG A 287 -11.68 -3.44 -14.98
C ARG A 287 -11.37 -4.91 -14.68
N GLY A 288 -10.13 -5.24 -14.29
CA GLY A 288 -9.75 -6.58 -13.86
C GLY A 288 -10.55 -7.03 -12.64
N TRP A 289 -10.64 -6.20 -11.61
CA TRP A 289 -11.48 -6.46 -10.43
C TRP A 289 -12.95 -6.64 -10.77
N MET A 290 -13.47 -5.87 -11.74
CA MET A 290 -14.86 -5.98 -12.19
C MET A 290 -15.14 -7.15 -13.14
N LYS A 291 -14.10 -7.86 -13.60
CA LYS A 291 -14.25 -9.04 -14.48
C LYS A 291 -13.92 -10.35 -13.75
N ASP A 292 -13.33 -10.27 -12.56
CA ASP A 292 -13.08 -11.46 -11.75
C ASP A 292 -14.38 -11.86 -11.04
N ASN A 293 -15.16 -12.72 -11.69
CA ASN A 293 -16.47 -13.20 -11.23
C ASN A 293 -16.43 -13.91 -9.86
N ARG A 294 -15.24 -14.24 -9.32
CA ARG A 294 -15.10 -14.80 -7.97
C ARG A 294 -15.48 -13.80 -6.88
N TRP A 295 -15.47 -12.51 -7.21
CA TRP A 295 -15.64 -11.42 -6.25
C TRP A 295 -16.74 -10.45 -6.70
N MET A 296 -17.71 -10.85 -7.51
CA MET A 296 -18.74 -9.94 -8.01
C MET A 296 -20.17 -10.46 -7.82
N LEU A 297 -21.12 -9.52 -7.73
CA LEU A 297 -22.54 -9.86 -7.86
C LEU A 297 -22.80 -10.37 -9.29
N PRO A 298 -23.44 -11.54 -9.48
CA PRO A 298 -23.63 -12.11 -10.82
C PRO A 298 -24.47 -11.25 -11.76
N ASP A 299 -25.45 -10.52 -11.23
CA ASP A 299 -26.43 -9.74 -12.00
C ASP A 299 -26.11 -8.24 -12.04
N MET A 300 -25.27 -7.74 -11.12
CA MET A 300 -24.91 -6.33 -10.93
C MET A 300 -26.11 -5.36 -10.95
N THR A 301 -27.30 -5.83 -10.56
CA THR A 301 -28.50 -4.99 -10.58
C THR A 301 -28.48 -4.00 -9.41
N SER A 302 -29.16 -2.85 -9.56
CA SER A 302 -29.31 -1.88 -8.48
C SER A 302 -29.86 -2.53 -7.20
N LYS A 303 -30.88 -3.40 -7.34
CA LYS A 303 -31.48 -4.13 -6.21
C LYS A 303 -30.46 -5.02 -5.49
N SER A 304 -29.64 -5.77 -6.22
CA SER A 304 -28.63 -6.65 -5.62
C SER A 304 -27.52 -5.86 -4.93
N ILE A 305 -27.10 -4.72 -5.50
CA ILE A 305 -26.12 -3.82 -4.88
C ILE A 305 -26.70 -3.20 -3.60
N GLU A 306 -27.94 -2.69 -3.65
CA GLU A 306 -28.62 -2.11 -2.48
C GLU A 306 -28.79 -3.15 -1.36
N THR A 307 -29.19 -4.38 -1.72
CA THR A 307 -29.31 -5.49 -0.77
C THR A 307 -27.97 -5.81 -0.13
N PHE A 308 -26.91 -5.92 -0.93
CA PHE A 308 -25.55 -6.13 -0.42
C PHE A 308 -25.13 -5.03 0.57
N LEU A 309 -25.30 -3.75 0.21
CA LEU A 309 -24.91 -2.63 1.06
C LEU A 309 -25.72 -2.60 2.37
N ALA A 310 -27.02 -2.91 2.31
CA ALA A 310 -27.89 -2.97 3.47
C ALA A 310 -27.52 -4.14 4.41
N ASP A 311 -27.32 -5.34 3.86
CA ASP A 311 -26.98 -6.54 4.63
C ASP A 311 -25.58 -6.44 5.25
N ASN A 312 -24.66 -5.71 4.61
CA ASN A 312 -23.30 -5.47 5.09
C ASN A 312 -23.15 -4.17 5.89
N MET A 313 -24.26 -3.57 6.36
CA MET A 313 -24.21 -2.31 7.12
C MET A 313 -23.75 -2.49 8.56
N LYS A 314 -23.80 -3.71 9.11
CA LYS A 314 -23.43 -4.02 10.50
C LYS A 314 -22.74 -5.38 10.61
N THR A 315 -21.97 -5.57 11.66
CA THR A 315 -21.43 -6.88 12.04
C THR A 315 -22.46 -7.74 12.78
N PRO A 316 -22.38 -9.09 12.69
CA PRO A 316 -21.39 -9.87 11.95
C PRO A 316 -21.61 -9.78 10.43
N CYS A 317 -20.51 -9.68 9.67
CA CYS A 317 -20.57 -9.59 8.22
C CYS A 317 -21.08 -10.92 7.63
N PRO A 318 -22.06 -10.89 6.71
CA PRO A 318 -22.56 -12.11 6.07
C PRO A 318 -21.45 -12.86 5.31
N GLN A 319 -21.14 -14.08 5.75
CA GLN A 319 -20.06 -14.89 5.15
C GLN A 319 -20.23 -15.12 3.64
N SER A 320 -21.48 -15.27 3.18
CA SER A 320 -21.82 -15.49 1.77
C SER A 320 -21.45 -14.31 0.85
N THR A 321 -21.23 -13.12 1.41
CA THR A 321 -20.92 -11.89 0.64
C THR A 321 -19.60 -11.25 1.06
N ASN A 322 -18.80 -11.91 1.90
CA ASN A 322 -17.58 -11.32 2.43
C ASN A 322 -16.59 -10.89 1.34
N SER A 323 -16.47 -11.70 0.27
CA SER A 323 -15.68 -11.41 -0.92
C SER A 323 -16.07 -10.09 -1.59
N LEU A 324 -17.35 -9.72 -1.55
CA LEU A 324 -17.90 -8.54 -2.20
C LEU A 324 -17.53 -7.23 -1.49
N ASN A 325 -17.07 -7.29 -0.22
CA ASN A 325 -16.57 -6.13 0.50
C ASN A 325 -15.35 -5.51 -0.21
N TYR A 326 -14.51 -6.33 -0.86
CA TYR A 326 -13.34 -5.90 -1.63
C TYR A 326 -13.67 -5.36 -3.02
N THR A 327 -14.87 -5.56 -3.54
CA THR A 327 -15.22 -5.17 -4.92
C THR A 327 -16.38 -4.21 -4.94
N VAL A 328 -17.57 -4.64 -4.50
CA VAL A 328 -18.75 -3.78 -4.42
C VAL A 328 -18.51 -2.68 -3.38
N GLY A 329 -17.88 -3.01 -2.24
CA GLY A 329 -17.42 -2.02 -1.27
C GLY A 329 -16.43 -1.03 -1.87
N TYR A 330 -15.40 -1.52 -2.58
CA TYR A 330 -14.45 -0.67 -3.31
C TYR A 330 -15.16 0.29 -4.30
N ILE A 331 -16.03 -0.22 -5.17
CA ILE A 331 -16.73 0.61 -6.17
C ILE A 331 -17.69 1.60 -5.52
N ALA A 332 -18.34 1.23 -4.41
CA ALA A 332 -19.15 2.17 -3.64
C ALA A 332 -18.29 3.31 -3.08
N LEU A 333 -17.11 2.99 -2.53
CA LEU A 333 -16.17 4.00 -2.03
C LEU A 333 -15.65 4.89 -3.16
N GLU A 334 -15.33 4.32 -4.32
CA GLU A 334 -14.92 5.08 -5.51
C GLU A 334 -15.96 6.11 -5.91
N ALA A 335 -17.25 5.73 -5.94
CA ALA A 335 -18.34 6.65 -6.22
C ALA A 335 -18.45 7.76 -5.16
N LEU A 336 -18.33 7.42 -3.88
CA LEU A 336 -18.42 8.37 -2.78
C LEU A 336 -17.29 9.41 -2.77
N VAL A 337 -16.07 9.03 -3.13
CA VAL A 337 -14.92 9.96 -3.18
C VAL A 337 -14.83 10.75 -4.48
N SER A 338 -15.66 10.45 -5.47
CA SER A 338 -15.64 11.11 -6.78
C SER A 338 -16.33 12.47 -6.80
N VAL A 339 -16.98 12.88 -5.71
CA VAL A 339 -17.79 14.10 -5.59
C VAL A 339 -17.28 15.09 -4.57
#